data_AF-A0A7X4KL50-F1
#
_entry.id   AF-A0A7X4KL50-F1
#
_cell.length_a   1.000
_cell.length_b   1.000
_cell.length_c   1.000
_cell.angle_alpha   90.00
_cell.angle_beta   90.00
_cell.angle_gamma   90.00
#
_symmetry.space_group_name_H-M   'P 1'
#
loop_
_entity.id
_entity.type
_entity.pdbx_description
1 polymer ?
#
loop_
_entity_poly.entity_id
_entity_poly.type
_entity_poly.pdbx_seq_one_letter_code
_entity_poly.pdbx_strand_id
1 'polypeptide(L)'
;MAPSAAVNAAAPSTRQQAMQLLLDGVAQDMAAYAELHGWLEQQFDAAVRHQRARLEEIAATVSALVDAMDARRAQRVQCAVQLLGSEPSMERVFALLKPEPRARLEQQWQQLELRVLECKRLGKRNSELLVNQYTIMQRVLHGEDQLYEPA
;
A
#
# COMPACT_ATOMS: atom_id res chain seq x y z
N MET A 1 -2.39 -21.18 -25.76
CA MET A 1 -3.48 -21.71 -24.93
C MET A 1 -3.16 -21.44 -23.48
N ALA A 2 -3.94 -20.54 -22.87
CA ALA A 2 -4.32 -20.44 -21.45
C ALA A 2 -4.75 -18.98 -21.21
N PRO A 3 -6.04 -18.64 -21.21
CA PRO A 3 -6.46 -17.35 -20.69
C PRO A 3 -6.26 -17.38 -19.17
N SER A 4 -5.42 -16.49 -18.65
CA SER A 4 -5.28 -16.23 -17.22
C SER A 4 -6.65 -15.78 -16.70
N ALA A 5 -7.25 -16.59 -15.84
CA ALA A 5 -8.48 -16.29 -15.16
C ALA A 5 -8.22 -15.13 -14.20
N ALA A 6 -8.36 -13.90 -14.70
CA ALA A 6 -8.73 -12.78 -13.86
C ALA A 6 -10.01 -13.22 -13.14
N VAL A 7 -9.90 -13.52 -11.85
CA VAL A 7 -11.05 -13.69 -10.97
C VAL A 7 -11.80 -12.37 -11.04
N ASN A 8 -12.79 -12.35 -11.90
CA ASN A 8 -13.78 -11.30 -11.97
C ASN A 8 -14.59 -11.48 -10.68
N ALA A 9 -14.17 -10.82 -9.61
CA ALA A 9 -14.96 -10.73 -8.40
C ALA A 9 -16.29 -10.11 -8.83
N ALA A 10 -17.33 -10.95 -8.95
CA ALA A 10 -18.64 -10.53 -9.41
C ALA A 10 -19.07 -9.31 -8.59
N ALA A 11 -19.46 -8.23 -9.27
CA ALA A 11 -19.97 -7.04 -8.61
C ALA A 11 -21.08 -7.47 -7.63
N PRO A 12 -21.10 -6.95 -6.39
CA PRO A 12 -22.08 -7.39 -5.40
C PRO A 12 -23.49 -7.20 -5.97
N SER A 13 -24.28 -8.27 -5.98
CA SER A 13 -25.60 -8.25 -6.64
C SER A 13 -26.66 -7.54 -5.79
N THR A 14 -26.36 -7.26 -4.52
CA THR A 14 -27.25 -6.54 -3.60
C THR A 14 -26.53 -5.49 -2.77
N ARG A 15 -27.27 -4.51 -2.24
CA ARG A 15 -26.74 -3.49 -1.31
C ARG A 15 -26.14 -4.11 -0.05
N GLN A 16 -26.73 -5.19 0.47
CA GLN A 16 -26.21 -5.88 1.65
C GLN A 16 -24.85 -6.52 1.37
N GLN A 17 -24.70 -7.18 0.21
CA GLN A 17 -23.41 -7.73 -0.21
C GLN A 17 -22.37 -6.63 -0.45
N ALA A 18 -22.77 -5.50 -1.04
CA ALA A 18 -21.86 -4.35 -1.22
C ALA A 18 -21.37 -3.79 0.12
N MET A 19 -22.25 -3.71 1.12
CA MET A 19 -21.86 -3.32 2.47
C MET A 19 -20.91 -4.34 3.09
N GLN A 20 -21.24 -5.63 3.04
CA GLN A 20 -20.38 -6.68 3.62
C GLN A 20 -18.98 -6.69 2.98
N LEU A 21 -18.92 -6.67 1.65
CA LEU A 21 -17.67 -6.66 0.89
C LEU A 21 -16.81 -5.43 1.22
N LEU A 22 -17.43 -4.26 1.40
CA LEU A 22 -16.75 -3.05 1.82
C LEU A 22 -16.15 -3.17 3.22
N LEU A 23 -16.91 -3.70 4.19
CA LEU A 23 -16.45 -3.88 5.57
C LEU A 23 -15.31 -4.89 5.66
N ASP A 24 -15.45 -6.02 4.98
CA ASP A 24 -14.40 -7.04 4.88
C ASP A 24 -13.14 -6.46 4.22
N GLY A 25 -13.33 -5.63 3.18
CA GLY A 25 -12.26 -4.92 2.51
C GLY A 25 -11.47 -3.98 3.45
N VAL A 26 -12.15 -3.24 4.34
CA VAL A 26 -11.48 -2.38 5.33
C VAL A 26 -10.66 -3.21 6.33
N ALA A 27 -11.19 -4.33 6.80
CA ALA A 27 -10.46 -5.22 7.71
C ALA A 27 -9.22 -5.84 7.03
N GLN A 28 -9.35 -6.24 5.77
CA GLN A 28 -8.24 -6.78 4.97
C GLN A 28 -7.17 -5.71 4.69
N ASP A 29 -7.56 -4.47 4.41
CA ASP A 29 -6.61 -3.36 4.26
C ASP A 29 -5.84 -3.09 5.56
N MET A 30 -6.50 -3.17 6.72
CA MET A 30 -5.82 -3.05 8.01
C MET A 30 -4.71 -4.08 8.19
N ALA A 31 -4.98 -5.34 7.84
CA ALA A 31 -3.97 -6.40 7.89
C ALA A 31 -2.85 -6.16 6.86
N ALA A 32 -3.20 -5.82 5.62
CA ALA A 32 -2.24 -5.58 4.54
C ALA A 32 -1.28 -4.41 4.85
N TYR A 33 -1.76 -3.32 5.45
CA TYR A 33 -0.88 -2.21 5.86
C TYR A 33 0.04 -2.58 7.03
N ALA A 34 -0.39 -3.47 7.94
CA ALA A 34 0.50 -3.97 8.99
C ALA A 34 1.60 -4.86 8.39
N GLU A 35 1.26 -5.69 7.42
CA GLU A 35 2.22 -6.51 6.68
C GLU A 35 3.20 -5.64 5.88
N LEU A 36 2.68 -4.66 5.12
CA LEU A 36 3.49 -3.73 4.35
C LEU A 36 4.49 -2.98 5.23
N HIS A 37 4.06 -2.51 6.40
CA HIS A 37 4.96 -1.90 7.38
C HIS A 37 6.13 -2.83 7.74
N GLY A 38 5.85 -4.10 8.04
CA GLY A 38 6.87 -5.10 8.34
C GLY A 38 7.85 -5.33 7.18
N TRP A 39 7.36 -5.35 5.93
CA TRP A 39 8.21 -5.46 4.75
C TRP A 39 9.06 -4.23 4.50
N LEU A 40 8.53 -3.03 4.74
CA LEU A 40 9.27 -1.78 4.59
C LEU A 40 10.40 -1.66 5.64
N GLU A 41 10.20 -2.13 6.86
CA GLU A 41 11.30 -2.17 7.84
C GLU A 41 12.36 -3.20 7.45
N GLN A 42 11.96 -4.38 6.95
CA GLN A 42 12.92 -5.37 6.45
C GLN A 42 13.70 -4.87 5.22
N GLN A 43 13.06 -4.12 4.33
CA GLN A 43 13.74 -3.51 3.18
C GLN A 43 14.84 -2.55 3.63
N PHE A 44 14.57 -1.76 4.67
CA PHE A 44 15.56 -0.85 5.24
C PHE A 44 16.77 -1.61 5.81
N ASP A 45 16.54 -2.64 6.63
CA ASP A 45 17.63 -3.46 7.19
C ASP A 45 18.45 -4.16 6.08
N ALA A 46 17.78 -4.75 5.08
CA ALA A 46 18.45 -5.37 3.94
C ALA A 46 19.27 -4.36 3.12
N ALA A 47 18.78 -3.13 2.95
CA ALA A 47 19.48 -2.05 2.25
C ALA A 47 20.73 -1.59 3.00
N VAL A 48 20.64 -1.42 4.32
CA VAL A 48 21.79 -1.07 5.17
C VAL A 48 22.85 -2.19 5.17
N ARG A 49 22.42 -3.46 5.13
CA ARG A 49 23.31 -4.63 5.10
C ARG A 49 23.76 -5.04 3.70
N HIS A 50 23.42 -4.28 2.66
CA HIS A 50 23.76 -4.58 1.26
C HIS A 50 23.30 -5.96 0.77
N GLN A 51 22.17 -6.45 1.26
CA GLN A 51 21.63 -7.79 0.96
C GLN A 51 20.81 -7.79 -0.34
N ARG A 52 21.48 -7.73 -1.49
CA ARG A 52 20.82 -7.60 -2.80
C ARG A 52 19.74 -8.66 -3.08
N ALA A 53 20.04 -9.94 -2.88
CA ALA A 53 19.06 -11.02 -3.12
C ALA A 53 17.80 -10.84 -2.25
N ARG A 54 17.97 -10.45 -0.99
CA ARG A 54 16.86 -10.16 -0.08
C ARG A 54 16.04 -8.95 -0.52
N LEU A 55 16.69 -7.91 -1.04
CA LEU A 55 15.99 -6.74 -1.59
C LEU A 55 15.13 -7.10 -2.81
N GLU A 56 15.60 -8.00 -3.67
CA GLU A 56 14.84 -8.48 -4.83
C GLU A 56 13.59 -9.27 -4.40
N GLU A 57 13.72 -10.16 -3.40
CA GLU A 57 12.57 -10.88 -2.80
C GLU A 57 11.54 -9.92 -2.17
N ILE A 58 12.03 -8.94 -1.40
CA ILE A 58 11.16 -7.96 -0.74
C ILE A 58 10.45 -7.09 -1.78
N ALA A 59 11.14 -6.67 -2.84
CA ALA A 59 10.54 -5.87 -3.91
C ALA A 59 9.39 -6.62 -4.59
N ALA A 60 9.59 -7.90 -4.94
CA ALA A 60 8.53 -8.73 -5.53
C ALA A 60 7.33 -8.88 -4.59
N THR A 61 7.58 -9.11 -3.29
CA THR A 61 6.53 -9.26 -2.28
C THR A 61 5.74 -7.97 -2.08
N VAL A 62 6.44 -6.84 -1.92
CA VAL A 62 5.83 -5.51 -1.73
C VAL A 62 5.02 -5.11 -2.96
N SER A 63 5.51 -5.35 -4.18
CA SER A 63 4.76 -5.08 -5.41
C SER A 63 3.44 -5.86 -5.45
N ALA A 64 3.49 -7.18 -5.22
CA ALA A 64 2.28 -8.00 -5.22
C ALA A 64 1.27 -7.57 -4.14
N LEU A 65 1.76 -7.22 -2.95
CA LEU A 65 0.92 -6.73 -1.85
C LEU A 65 0.25 -5.40 -2.21
N VAL A 66 0.99 -4.45 -2.76
CA VAL A 66 0.47 -3.13 -3.17
C VAL A 66 -0.55 -3.26 -4.30
N ASP A 67 -0.31 -4.12 -5.28
CA ASP A 67 -1.28 -4.38 -6.37
C ASP A 67 -2.60 -4.92 -5.82
N ALA A 68 -2.54 -5.86 -4.86
CA ALA A 68 -3.73 -6.39 -4.20
C ALA A 68 -4.46 -5.32 -3.38
N MET A 69 -3.73 -4.43 -2.71
CA MET A 69 -4.31 -3.31 -1.95
C MET A 69 -5.00 -2.30 -2.86
N ASP A 70 -4.43 -1.98 -4.02
CA ASP A 70 -5.04 -1.05 -4.97
C ASP A 70 -6.31 -1.63 -5.60
N ALA A 71 -6.30 -2.92 -5.96
CA ALA A 71 -7.50 -3.64 -6.40
C ALA A 71 -8.62 -3.59 -5.34
N ARG A 72 -8.28 -3.79 -4.06
CA ARG A 72 -9.24 -3.71 -2.95
C ARG A 72 -9.76 -2.30 -2.72
N ARG A 73 -8.90 -1.29 -2.88
CA ARG A 73 -9.31 0.12 -2.87
C ARG A 73 -10.32 0.41 -3.98
N ALA A 74 -10.05 -0.04 -5.20
CA ALA A 74 -10.97 0.13 -6.33
C ALA A 74 -12.33 -0.56 -6.06
N GLN A 75 -12.32 -1.78 -5.53
CA GLN A 75 -13.53 -2.50 -5.15
C GLN A 75 -14.33 -1.77 -4.05
N ARG A 76 -13.64 -1.23 -3.03
CA ARG A 76 -14.28 -0.43 -1.98
C ARG A 76 -14.96 0.82 -2.55
N VAL A 77 -14.32 1.50 -3.49
CA VAL A 77 -14.93 2.67 -4.17
C VAL A 77 -16.18 2.24 -4.94
N GLN A 78 -16.14 1.14 -5.69
CA GLN A 78 -17.30 0.62 -6.41
C GLN A 78 -18.46 0.27 -5.47
N CYS A 79 -18.17 -0.39 -4.34
CA CYS A 79 -19.18 -0.69 -3.33
C CYS A 79 -19.80 0.60 -2.75
N ALA A 80 -18.97 1.61 -2.46
CA ALA A 80 -19.44 2.89 -1.95
C ALA A 80 -20.34 3.62 -2.97
N VAL A 81 -19.98 3.60 -4.26
CA VAL A 81 -20.83 4.11 -5.36
C VAL A 81 -22.17 3.36 -5.40
N GLN A 82 -22.17 2.04 -5.32
CA GLN A 82 -23.40 1.26 -5.32
C GLN A 82 -24.30 1.56 -4.11
N LEU A 83 -23.70 1.90 -2.96
CA LEU A 83 -24.42 2.24 -1.74
C LEU A 83 -24.98 3.68 -1.75
N LEU A 84 -24.28 4.65 -2.35
CA LEU A 84 -24.58 6.08 -2.16
C LEU A 84 -24.83 6.87 -3.45
N GLY A 85 -24.58 6.29 -4.62
CA GLY A 85 -24.65 6.98 -5.90
C GLY A 85 -23.32 7.64 -6.29
N SER A 86 -23.39 8.70 -7.10
CA SER A 86 -22.25 9.31 -7.81
C SER A 86 -21.22 10.01 -6.93
N GLU A 87 -21.56 10.38 -5.69
CA GLU A 87 -20.66 11.09 -4.77
C GLU A 87 -20.49 10.33 -3.45
N PRO A 88 -19.89 9.13 -3.49
CA PRO A 88 -19.67 8.36 -2.27
C PRO A 88 -18.57 8.98 -1.42
N SER A 89 -18.75 8.92 -0.10
CA SER A 89 -17.66 9.10 0.85
C SER A 89 -17.77 8.03 1.92
N MET A 90 -16.64 7.64 2.53
CA MET A 90 -16.66 6.64 3.59
C MET A 90 -17.47 7.11 4.80
N GLU A 91 -17.41 8.39 5.15
CA GLU A 91 -18.26 8.99 6.18
C GLU A 91 -19.76 8.79 5.91
N ARG A 92 -20.19 8.98 4.66
CA ARG A 92 -21.57 8.73 4.25
C ARG A 92 -21.93 7.25 4.25
N VAL A 93 -20.97 6.36 3.97
CA VAL A 93 -21.18 4.90 4.08
C VAL A 93 -21.39 4.52 5.54
N PHE A 94 -20.57 5.05 6.44
CA PHE A 94 -20.67 4.81 7.88
C PHE A 94 -22.00 5.30 8.45
N ALA A 95 -22.57 6.36 7.88
CA ALA A 95 -23.90 6.87 8.22
C ALA A 95 -25.05 5.89 7.97
N LEU A 96 -24.83 4.84 7.16
CA LEU A 96 -25.82 3.79 6.91
C LEU A 96 -25.87 2.75 8.06
N LEU A 97 -24.91 2.79 8.99
CA LEU A 97 -24.78 1.81 10.07
C LEU A 97 -25.48 2.29 11.35
N LYS A 98 -25.84 1.32 12.20
CA LYS A 98 -26.29 1.60 13.58
C LYS A 98 -25.14 2.25 14.39
N PRO A 99 -25.44 3.02 15.45
CA PRO A 99 -24.45 3.83 16.16
C PRO A 99 -23.20 3.08 16.63
N GLU A 100 -23.36 1.89 17.21
CA GLU A 100 -22.24 1.14 17.77
C GLU A 100 -21.31 0.52 16.70
N PRO A 101 -21.80 -0.19 15.66
CA PRO A 101 -20.96 -0.58 14.52
C PRO A 101 -20.32 0.60 13.80
N ARG A 102 -21.01 1.73 13.69
CA ARG A 102 -20.51 2.95 13.08
C ARG A 102 -19.27 3.48 13.79
N ALA A 103 -19.35 3.67 15.12
CA ALA A 103 -18.24 4.19 15.91
C ALA A 103 -16.99 3.32 15.80
N ARG A 104 -17.16 1.99 15.83
CA ARG A 104 -16.06 1.03 15.64
C ARG A 104 -15.39 1.17 14.28
N LEU A 105 -16.18 1.29 13.23
CA LEU A 105 -15.66 1.40 11.87
C LEU A 105 -14.98 2.76 11.62
N GLU A 106 -15.52 3.85 12.16
CA GLU A 106 -14.90 5.18 12.11
C GLU A 106 -13.52 5.15 12.78
N GLN A 107 -13.40 4.51 13.96
CA GLN A 107 -12.12 4.32 14.63
C GLN A 107 -11.14 3.47 13.79
N GLN A 108 -11.60 2.35 13.21
CA GLN A 108 -10.76 1.51 12.35
C GLN A 108 -10.30 2.28 11.10
N TRP A 109 -11.17 3.11 10.52
CA TRP A 109 -10.85 3.92 9.37
C TRP A 109 -9.77 4.98 9.68
N GLN A 110 -9.88 5.67 10.81
CA GLN A 110 -8.85 6.61 11.27
C GLN A 110 -7.50 5.88 11.50
N GLN A 111 -7.52 4.70 12.10
CA GLN A 111 -6.31 3.89 12.27
C GLN A 111 -5.71 3.46 10.92
N LEU A 112 -6.55 3.11 9.96
CA LEU A 112 -6.11 2.77 8.60
C LEU A 112 -5.41 3.97 7.94
N GLU A 113 -5.98 5.16 8.03
CA GLU A 113 -5.38 6.39 7.49
C GLU A 113 -4.01 6.67 8.10
N LEU A 114 -3.86 6.52 9.41
CA LEU A 114 -2.56 6.65 10.09
C LEU A 114 -1.54 5.63 9.58
N ARG A 115 -1.95 4.35 9.40
CA ARG A 115 -1.06 3.31 8.84
C ARG A 115 -0.65 3.60 7.41
N VAL A 116 -1.56 4.15 6.59
CA VAL A 116 -1.27 4.55 5.21
C VAL A 116 -0.19 5.64 5.20
N LEU A 117 -0.34 6.66 6.03
CA LEU A 117 0.64 7.74 6.14
C LEU A 117 2.00 7.23 6.59
N GLU A 118 2.04 6.32 7.57
CA GLU A 118 3.28 5.74 8.05
C GLU A 118 3.98 4.88 6.99
N CYS A 119 3.24 4.02 6.28
CA CYS A 119 3.82 3.24 5.18
C CYS A 119 4.35 4.12 4.05
N LYS A 120 3.70 5.27 3.75
CA LYS A 120 4.22 6.25 2.80
C LYS A 120 5.53 6.88 3.29
N ARG A 121 5.62 7.23 4.57
CA ARG A 121 6.82 7.78 5.19
C ARG A 121 7.99 6.79 5.12
N LEU A 122 7.73 5.52 5.46
CA LEU A 122 8.72 4.43 5.39
C LEU A 122 9.16 4.15 3.95
N GLY A 123 8.21 4.07 3.01
CA GLY A 123 8.51 3.87 1.59
C GLY A 123 9.37 4.99 1.00
N LYS A 124 9.11 6.24 1.40
CA LYS A 124 9.95 7.39 1.05
C LYS A 124 11.36 7.26 1.64
N ARG A 125 11.48 6.99 2.94
CA ARG A 125 12.78 6.76 3.62
C ARG A 125 13.62 5.72 2.89
N ASN A 126 13.02 4.59 2.52
CA ASN A 126 13.73 3.50 1.88
C ASN A 126 14.16 3.87 0.44
N SER A 127 13.29 4.53 -0.32
CA SER A 127 13.63 5.02 -1.66
C SER A 127 14.81 5.99 -1.62
N GLU A 128 14.81 6.93 -0.68
CA GLU A 128 15.91 7.88 -0.48
C GLU A 128 17.21 7.18 -0.11
N LEU A 129 17.16 6.18 0.79
CA LEU A 129 18.32 5.36 1.13
C LEU A 129 18.92 4.66 -0.10
N LEU A 130 18.09 3.97 -0.89
CA LEU A 130 18.55 3.20 -2.05
C LEU A 130 19.17 4.10 -3.12
N VAL A 131 18.57 5.28 -3.38
CA VAL A 131 19.11 6.28 -4.32
C VAL A 131 20.46 6.83 -3.83
N ASN A 132 20.59 7.11 -2.54
CA ASN A 132 21.84 7.59 -1.96
C ASN A 132 22.94 6.53 -2.08
N GLN A 133 22.64 5.26 -1.77
CA GLN A 133 23.60 4.16 -1.89
C GLN A 133 24.03 3.94 -3.34
N TYR A 134 23.11 4.05 -4.30
CA TYR A 134 23.45 4.01 -5.73
C TYR A 134 24.38 5.16 -6.12
N THR A 135 24.08 6.38 -5.68
CA THR A 135 24.88 7.58 -5.98
C THR A 135 26.30 7.47 -5.42
N ILE A 136 26.46 6.99 -4.20
CA ILE A 136 27.78 6.77 -3.57
C ILE A 136 28.56 5.73 -4.38
N MET A 137 27.93 4.61 -4.74
CA MET A 137 28.59 3.56 -5.53
C MET A 137 29.04 4.07 -6.90
N GLN A 138 28.21 4.89 -7.56
CA GLN A 138 28.56 5.50 -8.85
C GLN A 138 29.80 6.40 -8.74
N ARG A 139 29.93 7.21 -7.67
CA ARG A 139 31.12 8.03 -7.42
C ARG A 139 32.36 7.19 -7.12
N VAL A 140 32.22 6.12 -6.34
CA VAL A 140 33.34 5.21 -6.04
C VAL A 140 33.85 4.51 -7.30
N LEU A 141 32.94 4.07 -8.18
CA LEU A 141 33.30 3.32 -9.38
C LEU A 141 33.85 4.20 -10.52
N HIS A 142 33.38 5.43 -10.65
CA HIS A 142 33.78 6.33 -11.76
C HIS A 142 34.73 7.44 -11.32
N GLY A 143 35.07 7.51 -10.04
CA GLY A 143 35.85 8.61 -9.45
C GLY A 143 35.01 9.87 -9.27
N GLU A 144 35.48 10.78 -8.40
CA GLU A 144 35.09 12.17 -8.51
C GLU A 144 35.92 12.77 -9.64
N ASP A 145 35.28 13.21 -10.73
CA ASP A 145 35.91 14.11 -11.71
C ASP A 145 36.18 15.47 -11.03
N GLN A 146 37.08 15.49 -10.05
CA GLN A 146 37.73 16.67 -9.55
C GLN A 146 39.17 16.60 -10.05
N LEU A 147 39.34 16.95 -11.32
CA LEU A 147 40.60 17.52 -11.78
C LEU A 147 40.87 18.77 -10.93
N TYR A 148 41.65 18.59 -9.87
CA TYR A 148 42.42 19.67 -9.29
C TYR A 148 43.66 19.84 -10.17
N GLU A 149 43.64 20.81 -11.08
CA GLU A 149 44.87 21.39 -11.63
C GLU A 149 45.17 22.72 -10.92
N PRO A 150 46.18 22.79 -10.06
CA PRO A 150 46.88 24.03 -9.77
C PRO A 150 48.19 24.08 -10.58
N ALA A 151 48.33 25.10 -11.43
CA ALA A 151 49.54 25.90 -11.65
C ALA A 151 49.35 26.77 -12.89
#